data_AF-A0A2S0NB28-F1
#
_entry.id   AF-A0A2S0NB28-F1
#
_cell.length_a   1.000
_cell.length_b   1.000
_cell.length_c   1.000
_cell.angle_alpha   90.00
_cell.angle_beta   90.00
_cell.angle_gamma   90.00
#
_symmetry.space_group_name_H-M   'P 1'
#
loop_
_entity.id
_entity.type
_entity.pdbx_description
1 polymer ?
#
loop_
_entity_poly.entity_id
_entity_poly.type
_entity_poly.pdbx_seq_one_letter_code
_entity_poly.pdbx_strand_id
1 'polypeptide(L)'
;MVALGAVLVLGYVMITGARSFAAVAALVLVGVVAFTGFVSALSVTAERLGMLDARHPFGLPEGSIRAILTFAFIVLVGVFASYLLVQTSRTGFVAPSEPFLLPVTTLAEARVLQAQLAGEGLVVVSGTVEPIRATFIPRTDYRLADDVAKQILTMLSTMLAAMIGFYFGSRPNEQPIDPHLAERRRVRAELDGLKITAPTLDEVKRAAAEMPEDQLTDEQKQALGNIRARLDTVAAAFDTALKTAEDPAAPIDAVRTTRAAAGQAQATLAAELKAIEEMKPRP
;
A
#
# COMPACT_ATOMS: atom_id res chain seq x y z
N MET A 1 -6.55 -14.67 -24.68
CA MET A 1 -6.53 -16.08 -24.23
C MET A 1 -7.16 -16.25 -22.85
N VAL A 2 -6.58 -15.68 -21.78
CA VAL A 2 -7.08 -15.86 -20.39
C VAL A 2 -8.53 -15.36 -20.20
N ALA A 3 -8.89 -14.18 -20.72
CA ALA A 3 -10.25 -13.65 -20.62
C ALA A 3 -11.29 -14.53 -21.33
N LEU A 4 -10.95 -15.11 -22.49
CA LEU A 4 -11.84 -16.00 -23.24
C LEU A 4 -12.06 -17.32 -22.49
N GLY A 5 -11.01 -17.86 -21.87
CA GLY A 5 -11.08 -19.05 -21.02
C GLY A 5 -11.94 -18.81 -19.78
N ALA A 6 -11.78 -17.67 -19.11
CA ALA A 6 -12.59 -17.31 -17.95
C ALA A 6 -14.09 -17.22 -18.29
N VAL A 7 -14.44 -16.58 -19.40
CA VAL A 7 -15.85 -16.46 -19.86
C VAL A 7 -16.45 -17.82 -20.21
N LEU A 8 -15.69 -18.69 -20.89
CA LEU A 8 -16.14 -20.05 -21.22
C LEU A 8 -16.43 -20.89 -19.98
N VAL A 9 -15.55 -20.84 -18.98
CA VAL A 9 -15.77 -21.60 -17.75
C VAL A 9 -16.90 -21.00 -16.91
N LEU A 10 -17.01 -19.68 -16.84
CA LEU A 10 -18.12 -19.01 -16.14
C LEU A 10 -19.47 -19.38 -16.78
N GLY A 11 -19.53 -19.39 -18.11
CA GLY A 11 -20.69 -19.84 -18.88
C GLY A 11 -21.02 -21.31 -18.62
N TYR A 12 -20.02 -22.20 -18.63
CA TYR A 12 -20.21 -23.63 -18.34
C TYR A 12 -20.75 -23.86 -16.92
N VAL A 13 -20.23 -23.15 -15.91
CA VAL A 13 -20.70 -23.28 -14.52
C VAL A 13 -22.13 -22.74 -14.35
N MET A 14 -22.46 -21.61 -14.99
CA MET A 14 -23.82 -21.07 -15.01
C MET A 14 -24.82 -22.07 -15.64
N ILE A 15 -24.43 -22.74 -16.73
CA ILE A 15 -25.30 -23.67 -17.47
C ILE A 15 -25.49 -24.99 -16.72
N THR A 16 -24.43 -25.57 -16.18
CA THR A 16 -24.48 -26.87 -15.51
C THR A 16 -25.14 -26.83 -14.13
N GLY A 17 -25.23 -25.64 -13.52
CA GLY A 17 -25.68 -25.47 -12.15
C GLY A 17 -24.65 -26.07 -11.19
N ALA A 18 -24.05 -25.24 -10.34
CA ALA A 18 -23.04 -25.67 -9.35
C ALA A 18 -23.67 -26.56 -8.25
N ARG A 19 -24.00 -27.81 -8.58
CA ARG A 19 -24.59 -28.80 -7.67
C ARG A 19 -23.53 -29.69 -7.02
N SER A 20 -22.39 -29.88 -7.68
CA SER A 20 -21.29 -30.68 -7.14
C SER A 20 -20.27 -29.79 -6.44
N PHE A 21 -19.66 -30.31 -5.37
CA PHE A 21 -18.50 -29.69 -4.72
C PHE A 21 -17.39 -29.37 -5.73
N ALA A 22 -17.18 -30.25 -6.71
CA ALA A 22 -16.24 -30.04 -7.82
C ALA A 22 -16.55 -28.77 -8.64
N ALA A 23 -17.83 -28.45 -8.86
CA ALA A 23 -18.23 -27.22 -9.56
C ALA A 23 -17.92 -25.96 -8.74
N VAL A 24 -18.10 -26.01 -7.40
CA VAL A 24 -17.73 -24.90 -6.51
C VAL A 24 -16.22 -24.70 -6.50
N ALA A 25 -15.44 -25.78 -6.34
CA ALA A 25 -13.98 -25.72 -6.38
C ALA A 25 -13.46 -25.19 -7.74
N ALA A 26 -14.04 -25.65 -8.85
CA ALA A 26 -13.72 -25.14 -10.18
C ALA A 26 -14.07 -23.65 -10.32
N LEU A 27 -15.21 -23.20 -9.79
CA LEU A 27 -15.60 -21.78 -9.81
C LEU A 27 -14.63 -20.91 -9.02
N VAL A 28 -14.17 -21.37 -7.85
CA VAL A 28 -13.13 -20.68 -7.08
C VAL A 28 -11.82 -20.59 -7.86
N LEU A 29 -11.36 -21.70 -8.46
CA LEU A 29 -10.14 -21.73 -9.27
C LEU A 29 -10.23 -20.73 -10.44
N VAL A 30 -11.37 -20.70 -11.12
CA VAL A 30 -11.63 -19.77 -12.23
C VAL A 30 -11.65 -18.33 -11.74
N GLY A 31 -12.26 -18.08 -10.59
CA GLY A 31 -12.25 -16.77 -9.93
C GLY A 31 -10.83 -16.28 -9.65
N VAL A 32 -9.96 -17.16 -9.14
CA VAL A 32 -8.54 -16.85 -8.90
C VAL A 32 -7.81 -16.55 -10.21
N VAL A 33 -7.95 -17.39 -11.23
CA VAL A 33 -7.31 -17.16 -12.54
C VAL A 33 -7.81 -15.85 -13.18
N ALA A 34 -9.10 -15.57 -13.10
CA ALA A 34 -9.69 -14.33 -13.60
C ALA A 34 -9.16 -13.11 -12.84
N PHE A 35 -9.06 -13.20 -11.51
CA PHE A 35 -8.51 -12.14 -10.68
C PHE A 35 -7.04 -11.88 -10.98
N THR A 36 -6.21 -12.92 -11.09
CA THR A 36 -4.81 -12.78 -11.50
C THR A 36 -4.70 -12.14 -12.87
N GLY A 37 -5.51 -12.58 -13.85
CA GLY A 37 -5.55 -11.97 -15.18
C GLY A 37 -5.94 -10.50 -15.16
N PHE A 38 -6.89 -10.12 -14.30
CA PHE A 38 -7.29 -8.74 -14.10
C PHE A 38 -6.16 -7.88 -13.51
N VAL A 39 -5.49 -8.37 -12.45
CA VAL A 39 -4.33 -7.67 -11.86
C VAL A 39 -3.21 -7.51 -12.89
N SER A 40 -2.89 -8.56 -13.65
CA SER A 40 -1.90 -8.48 -14.73
C SER A 40 -2.29 -7.46 -15.80
N ALA A 41 -3.57 -7.40 -16.19
CA ALA A 41 -4.05 -6.41 -17.15
C ALA A 41 -3.93 -4.97 -16.61
N LEU A 42 -4.22 -4.75 -15.32
CA LEU A 42 -4.03 -3.46 -14.67
C LEU A 42 -2.55 -3.06 -14.64
N SER A 43 -1.64 -3.97 -14.30
CA SER A 43 -0.19 -3.71 -14.31
C SER A 43 0.31 -3.32 -15.70
N VAL A 44 -0.09 -4.06 -16.76
CA VAL A 44 0.27 -3.72 -18.15
C VAL A 44 -0.33 -2.38 -18.58
N THR A 45 -1.54 -2.06 -18.12
CA THR A 45 -2.17 -0.77 -18.42
C THR A 45 -1.43 0.38 -17.73
N ALA A 46 -1.05 0.21 -16.46
CA ALA A 46 -0.26 1.18 -15.71
C ALA A 46 1.13 1.41 -16.32
N GLU A 47 1.76 0.33 -16.81
CA GLU A 47 3.02 0.39 -17.57
C GLU A 47 2.88 1.29 -18.80
N ARG A 48 1.85 1.07 -19.61
CA ARG A 48 1.61 1.87 -20.81
C ARG A 48 1.30 3.33 -20.52
N LEU A 49 0.75 3.63 -19.35
CA LEU A 49 0.48 4.99 -18.91
C LEU A 49 1.72 5.69 -18.30
N GLY A 50 2.87 4.99 -18.19
CA GLY A 50 4.08 5.55 -17.60
C GLY A 50 3.94 5.83 -16.10
N MET A 51 2.94 5.24 -15.44
CA MET A 51 2.69 5.45 -14.01
C MET A 51 3.42 4.43 -13.12
N LEU A 52 4.31 3.63 -13.71
CA LEU A 52 5.09 2.65 -12.96
C LEU A 52 6.17 3.35 -12.13
N ASP A 53 6.00 3.33 -10.82
CA ASP A 53 7.08 3.65 -9.90
C ASP A 53 7.73 2.35 -9.42
N ALA A 54 8.96 2.06 -9.88
CA ALA A 54 9.71 0.88 -9.47
C ALA A 54 10.00 0.83 -7.96
N ARG A 55 9.75 1.92 -7.23
CA ARG A 55 9.91 2.03 -5.78
C ARG A 55 8.75 1.40 -5.00
N HIS A 56 7.65 1.04 -5.67
CA HIS A 56 6.43 0.53 -5.01
C HIS A 56 6.19 -0.94 -5.36
N PRO A 57 5.65 -1.77 -4.43
CA PRO A 57 5.28 -3.15 -4.73
C PRO A 57 4.28 -3.19 -5.90
N PHE A 58 4.58 -3.96 -6.93
CA PHE A 58 3.80 -4.06 -8.19
C PHE A 58 3.79 -2.80 -9.08
N GLY A 59 4.58 -1.78 -8.76
CA GLY A 59 4.74 -0.57 -9.57
C GLY A 59 3.49 0.32 -9.67
N LEU A 60 2.46 0.08 -8.85
CA LEU A 60 1.21 0.84 -8.91
C LEU A 60 1.27 2.09 -8.01
N PRO A 61 0.57 3.19 -8.37
CA PRO A 61 0.48 4.39 -7.54
C PRO A 61 0.01 4.12 -6.11
N GLU A 62 0.43 4.98 -5.18
CA GLU A 62 -0.04 4.93 -3.79
C GLU A 62 -1.57 5.05 -3.73
N GLY A 63 -2.21 4.02 -3.18
CA GLY A 63 -3.67 3.92 -3.11
C GLY A 63 -4.28 2.88 -4.04
N SER A 64 -3.65 2.56 -5.19
CA SER A 64 -4.15 1.53 -6.11
C SER A 64 -4.15 0.13 -5.48
N ILE A 65 -3.10 -0.21 -4.72
CA ILE A 65 -3.02 -1.46 -3.97
C ILE A 65 -4.16 -1.55 -2.94
N ARG A 66 -4.46 -0.43 -2.24
CA ARG A 66 -5.56 -0.37 -1.27
C ARG A 66 -6.90 -0.62 -1.96
N ALA A 67 -7.13 -0.01 -3.11
CA ALA A 67 -8.35 -0.22 -3.88
C ALA A 67 -8.48 -1.69 -4.31
N ILE A 68 -7.43 -2.29 -4.87
CA ILE A 68 -7.42 -3.70 -5.30
C ILE A 68 -7.68 -4.64 -4.12
N LEU A 69 -7.03 -4.43 -2.98
CA LEU A 69 -7.24 -5.22 -1.76
C LEU A 69 -8.68 -5.09 -1.26
N THR A 70 -9.24 -3.88 -1.22
CA THR A 70 -10.63 -3.65 -0.84
C THR A 70 -11.59 -4.37 -1.78
N PHE A 71 -11.37 -4.28 -3.10
CA PHE A 71 -12.17 -5.01 -4.08
C PHE A 71 -12.06 -6.52 -3.91
N ALA A 72 -10.84 -7.05 -3.71
CA ALA A 72 -10.62 -8.47 -3.47
C ALA A 72 -11.36 -8.93 -2.19
N PHE A 73 -11.32 -8.13 -1.12
CA PHE A 73 -12.01 -8.43 0.12
C PHE A 73 -13.54 -8.41 -0.05
N ILE A 74 -14.10 -7.42 -0.75
CA ILE A 74 -15.54 -7.35 -1.05
C ILE A 74 -15.99 -8.57 -1.86
N VAL A 75 -15.24 -8.95 -2.90
CA VAL A 75 -15.54 -10.12 -3.72
C VAL A 75 -15.50 -11.38 -2.88
N LEU A 76 -14.46 -11.53 -2.06
CA LEU A 76 -14.28 -12.70 -1.20
C LEU A 76 -15.42 -12.81 -0.17
N VAL A 77 -15.77 -11.72 0.52
CA VAL A 77 -16.94 -11.66 1.42
C VAL A 77 -18.23 -11.98 0.65
N GLY A 78 -18.42 -11.47 -0.56
CA GLY A 78 -19.59 -11.75 -1.39
C GLY A 78 -19.70 -13.23 -1.78
N VAL A 79 -18.61 -13.86 -2.20
CA VAL A 79 -18.55 -15.29 -2.52
C VAL A 79 -18.84 -16.14 -1.29
N PHE A 80 -18.26 -15.80 -0.14
CA PHE A 80 -18.52 -16.52 1.11
C PHE A 80 -19.94 -16.31 1.62
N ALA A 81 -20.47 -15.09 1.58
CA ALA A 81 -21.85 -14.81 1.96
C ALA A 81 -22.82 -15.55 1.04
N SER A 82 -22.56 -15.59 -0.26
CA SER A 82 -23.34 -16.37 -1.23
C SER A 82 -23.24 -17.87 -0.94
N TYR A 83 -22.04 -18.39 -0.67
CA TYR A 83 -21.83 -19.78 -0.31
C TYR A 83 -22.57 -20.16 0.98
N LEU A 84 -22.46 -19.34 2.03
CA LEU A 84 -23.18 -19.54 3.28
C LEU A 84 -24.68 -19.48 3.06
N LEU A 85 -25.18 -18.52 2.27
CA LEU A 85 -26.61 -18.38 1.99
C LEU A 85 -27.14 -19.57 1.19
N VAL A 86 -26.41 -20.04 0.18
CA VAL A 86 -26.78 -21.20 -0.64
C VAL A 86 -26.65 -22.51 0.16
N GLN A 87 -25.63 -22.67 0.99
CA GLN A 87 -25.47 -23.88 1.79
C GLN A 87 -26.47 -23.92 2.95
N THR A 88 -26.69 -22.83 3.68
CA THR A 88 -27.71 -22.80 4.75
C THR A 88 -29.13 -22.99 4.22
N SER A 89 -29.43 -22.52 3.01
CA SER A 89 -30.73 -22.75 2.37
C SER A 89 -30.85 -24.11 1.67
N ARG A 90 -29.73 -24.80 1.37
CA ARG A 90 -29.72 -26.10 0.68
C ARG A 90 -29.21 -27.27 1.53
N THR A 91 -28.84 -27.07 2.79
CA THR A 91 -28.64 -28.14 3.78
C THR A 91 -29.96 -28.79 4.23
N GLY A 92 -30.98 -28.76 3.38
CA GLY A 92 -31.76 -29.97 3.10
C GLY A 92 -30.86 -31.09 2.55
N PHE A 93 -29.79 -31.47 3.27
CA PHE A 93 -29.22 -32.82 3.22
C PHE A 93 -30.18 -33.86 3.80
N VAL A 94 -31.32 -33.39 4.25
CA VAL A 94 -32.54 -34.15 4.28
C VAL A 94 -33.23 -33.90 2.93
N ALA A 95 -32.99 -34.76 1.92
CA ALA A 95 -34.15 -35.15 1.10
C ALA A 95 -35.22 -35.45 2.15
N PRO A 96 -36.33 -34.69 2.23
CA PRO A 96 -37.20 -34.62 3.40
C PRO A 96 -37.31 -36.01 3.94
N SER A 97 -36.59 -36.27 5.04
CA SER A 97 -36.17 -37.62 5.43
C SER A 97 -37.46 -38.35 5.50
N GLU A 98 -37.70 -39.20 4.49
CA GLU A 98 -39.07 -39.58 4.22
C GLU A 98 -39.56 -40.17 5.52
N PRO A 99 -40.63 -39.61 6.11
CA PRO A 99 -40.98 -39.96 7.46
C PRO A 99 -41.12 -41.48 7.52
N PHE A 100 -40.22 -42.14 8.25
CA PHE A 100 -40.19 -43.59 8.23
C PHE A 100 -40.99 -44.12 9.40
N LEU A 101 -41.74 -45.18 9.12
CA LEU A 101 -42.60 -45.81 10.09
C LEU A 101 -41.74 -46.64 11.04
N LEU A 102 -41.88 -46.37 12.34
CA LEU A 102 -41.26 -47.20 13.37
C LEU A 102 -42.10 -48.46 13.56
N PRO A 103 -41.49 -49.66 13.66
CA PRO A 103 -42.20 -50.89 13.93
C PRO A 103 -42.59 -50.95 15.42
N VAL A 104 -43.61 -50.17 15.80
CA VAL A 104 -44.19 -50.19 17.15
C VAL A 104 -45.60 -50.68 17.12
N THR A 105 -45.95 -51.49 18.12
CA THR A 105 -47.29 -52.06 18.24
C THR A 105 -48.05 -51.47 19.42
N THR A 106 -47.34 -51.04 20.47
CA THR A 106 -47.95 -50.54 21.70
C THR A 106 -47.56 -49.08 22.00
N LEU A 107 -48.41 -48.40 22.78
CA LEU A 107 -48.16 -47.01 23.19
C LEU A 107 -46.93 -46.90 24.10
N ALA A 108 -46.69 -47.92 24.92
CA ALA A 108 -45.55 -47.98 25.83
C ALA A 108 -44.24 -48.03 25.03
N GLU A 109 -44.16 -48.88 24.00
CA GLU A 109 -43.00 -48.94 23.08
C GLU A 109 -42.77 -47.61 22.37
N ALA A 110 -43.84 -46.99 21.86
CA ALA A 110 -43.75 -45.70 21.18
C ALA A 110 -43.22 -44.59 22.10
N ARG A 111 -43.60 -44.57 23.39
CA ARG A 111 -43.08 -43.61 24.38
C ARG A 111 -41.62 -43.86 24.75
N VAL A 112 -41.21 -45.12 24.85
CA VAL A 112 -39.81 -45.47 25.10
C VAL A 112 -38.93 -45.02 23.93
N LEU A 113 -39.35 -45.29 22.69
CA LEU A 113 -38.65 -44.82 21.49
C LEU A 113 -38.66 -43.29 21.37
N GLN A 114 -39.75 -42.63 21.74
CA GLN A 114 -39.80 -41.17 21.80
C GLN A 114 -38.77 -40.60 22.78
N ALA A 115 -38.60 -41.22 23.96
CA ALA A 115 -37.60 -40.79 24.94
C ALA A 115 -36.16 -41.06 24.46
N GLN A 116 -35.92 -42.18 23.79
CA GLN A 116 -34.60 -42.53 23.25
C GLN A 116 -34.19 -41.63 22.07
N LEU A 117 -35.14 -41.25 21.21
CA LEU A 117 -34.88 -40.49 19.99
C LEU A 117 -35.09 -38.97 20.14
N ALA A 118 -35.41 -38.48 21.34
CA ALA A 118 -35.70 -37.06 21.60
C ALA A 118 -34.55 -36.11 21.20
N GLY A 119 -33.31 -36.60 21.18
CA GLY A 119 -32.13 -35.84 20.73
C GLY A 119 -31.91 -35.86 19.21
N GLU A 120 -32.43 -36.87 18.52
CA GLU A 120 -32.15 -37.15 17.10
C GLU A 120 -33.28 -36.69 16.19
N GLY A 121 -34.50 -36.50 16.70
CA GLY A 121 -35.64 -36.10 15.88
C GLY A 121 -36.95 -35.97 16.64
N LEU A 122 -38.03 -35.82 15.89
CA LEU A 122 -39.39 -35.78 16.38
C LEU A 122 -40.07 -37.12 16.10
N VAL A 123 -40.49 -37.82 17.15
CA VAL A 123 -41.37 -38.99 17.02
C VAL A 123 -42.82 -38.51 17.14
N VAL A 124 -43.58 -38.65 16.06
CA VAL A 124 -45.02 -38.34 16.01
C VAL A 124 -45.79 -39.65 16.16
N VAL A 125 -46.52 -39.78 17.27
CA VAL A 125 -47.39 -40.94 17.52
C VAL A 125 -48.81 -40.58 17.10
N SER A 126 -49.40 -41.37 16.22
CA SER A 126 -50.75 -41.17 15.68
C SER A 126 -51.61 -42.42 15.90
N GLY A 127 -52.83 -42.22 16.39
CA GLY A 127 -53.78 -43.28 16.77
C GLY A 127 -54.02 -43.38 18.28
N THR A 128 -55.27 -43.62 18.67
CA THR A 128 -55.71 -43.79 20.07
C THR A 128 -56.11 -45.23 20.40
N VAL A 129 -56.28 -46.08 19.39
CA VAL A 129 -56.69 -47.49 19.49
C VAL A 129 -55.77 -48.31 18.59
N GLU A 130 -55.33 -49.49 19.06
CA GLU A 130 -54.41 -50.36 18.32
C GLU A 130 -54.93 -50.69 16.90
N PRO A 131 -54.07 -50.65 15.86
CA PRO A 131 -52.61 -50.45 15.91
C PRO A 131 -52.18 -48.97 15.93
N ILE A 132 -51.21 -48.66 16.79
CA ILE A 132 -50.61 -47.32 16.88
C ILE A 132 -49.56 -47.15 15.80
N ARG A 133 -49.53 -45.98 15.14
CA ARG A 133 -48.52 -45.63 14.14
C ARG A 133 -47.59 -44.58 14.71
N ALA A 134 -46.31 -44.89 14.83
CA ALA A 134 -45.28 -43.89 15.13
C ALA A 134 -44.45 -43.60 13.88
N THR A 135 -44.29 -42.31 13.61
CA THR A 135 -43.51 -41.81 12.49
C THR A 135 -42.34 -41.02 13.05
N PHE A 136 -41.13 -41.34 12.63
CA PHE A 136 -39.94 -40.58 13.00
C PHE A 136 -39.59 -39.55 11.92
N ILE A 137 -39.41 -38.31 12.37
CA ILE A 137 -38.94 -37.20 11.56
C ILE A 137 -37.56 -36.82 12.14
N PRO A 138 -36.44 -37.27 11.56
CA PRO A 138 -35.12 -36.92 12.07
C PRO A 138 -34.92 -35.40 12.03
N ARG A 139 -34.19 -34.91 13.02
CA ARG A 139 -33.77 -33.52 13.11
C ARG A 139 -32.69 -33.29 12.05
N THR A 140 -32.78 -32.18 11.34
CA THR A 140 -31.69 -31.73 10.47
C THR A 140 -30.45 -31.47 11.33
N ASP A 141 -29.37 -32.21 11.06
CA ASP A 141 -28.09 -31.98 11.70
C ASP A 141 -27.37 -30.81 11.02
N TYR A 142 -27.29 -29.67 11.71
CA TYR A 142 -26.58 -28.48 11.25
C TYR A 142 -25.11 -28.44 11.68
N ARG A 143 -24.59 -29.44 12.41
CA ARG A 143 -23.23 -29.42 12.96
C ARG A 143 -22.16 -29.26 11.88
N LEU A 144 -22.34 -29.92 10.73
CA LEU A 144 -21.44 -29.76 9.59
C LEU A 144 -21.46 -28.32 9.04
N ALA A 145 -22.64 -27.71 8.91
CA ALA A 145 -22.77 -26.33 8.45
C ALA A 145 -22.15 -25.34 9.45
N ASP A 146 -22.36 -25.56 10.75
CA ASP A 146 -21.77 -24.75 11.82
C ASP A 146 -20.24 -24.84 11.84
N ASP A 147 -19.67 -26.04 11.68
CA ASP A 147 -18.22 -26.22 11.67
C ASP A 147 -17.59 -25.63 10.41
N VAL A 148 -18.23 -25.77 9.24
CA VAL A 148 -17.82 -25.11 8.01
C VAL A 148 -17.88 -23.59 8.15
N ALA A 149 -18.94 -23.04 8.74
CA ALA A 149 -19.08 -21.61 8.97
C ALA A 149 -17.99 -21.08 9.91
N LYS A 150 -17.68 -21.80 11.00
CA LYS A 150 -16.57 -21.45 11.90
C LYS A 150 -15.22 -21.46 11.17
N GLN A 151 -14.94 -22.49 10.37
CA GLN A 151 -13.70 -22.58 9.62
C GLN A 151 -13.56 -21.42 8.61
N ILE A 152 -14.63 -21.10 7.88
CA ILE A 152 -14.65 -19.94 6.97
C ILE A 152 -14.38 -18.66 7.75
N LEU A 153 -15.06 -18.43 8.88
CA LEU A 153 -14.86 -17.24 9.71
C LEU A 153 -13.40 -17.12 10.16
N THR A 154 -12.79 -18.20 10.63
CA THR A 154 -11.38 -18.22 11.03
C THR A 154 -10.45 -17.89 9.87
N MET A 155 -10.65 -18.50 8.69
CA MET A 155 -9.85 -18.17 7.51
C MET A 155 -9.99 -16.69 7.12
N LEU A 156 -11.20 -16.14 7.14
CA LEU A 156 -11.46 -14.73 6.88
C LEU A 156 -10.74 -13.81 7.87
N SER A 157 -10.78 -14.13 9.16
CA SER A 157 -10.07 -13.36 10.18
C SER A 157 -8.56 -13.38 9.96
N THR A 158 -7.97 -14.53 9.66
CA THR A 158 -6.53 -14.63 9.40
C THR A 158 -6.11 -13.87 8.14
N MET A 159 -6.90 -13.95 7.07
CA MET A 159 -6.66 -13.20 5.84
C MET A 159 -6.78 -11.70 6.06
N LEU A 160 -7.82 -11.24 6.78
CA LEU A 160 -8.00 -9.83 7.11
C LEU A 160 -6.85 -9.31 7.97
N ALA A 161 -6.43 -10.06 8.99
CA ALA A 161 -5.28 -9.71 9.83
C ALA A 161 -3.99 -9.61 9.00
N ALA A 162 -3.73 -10.56 8.09
CA ALA A 162 -2.59 -10.51 7.19
C ALA A 162 -2.65 -9.30 6.23
N MET A 163 -3.84 -8.98 5.69
CA MET A 163 -4.04 -7.80 4.85
C MET A 163 -3.80 -6.50 5.62
N ILE A 164 -4.32 -6.38 6.84
CA ILE A 164 -4.10 -5.23 7.72
C ILE A 164 -2.61 -5.10 8.08
N GLY A 165 -1.97 -6.22 8.45
CA GLY A 165 -0.55 -6.27 8.79
C GLY A 165 0.34 -5.91 7.60
N PHE A 166 0.02 -6.39 6.40
CA PHE A 166 0.71 -6.01 5.18
C PHE A 166 0.49 -4.52 4.87
N TYR A 167 -0.74 -4.04 4.98
CA TYR A 167 -1.10 -2.65 4.70
C TYR A 167 -0.39 -1.64 5.63
N PHE A 168 -0.28 -1.96 6.93
CA PHE A 168 0.42 -1.10 7.89
C PHE A 168 1.93 -1.35 7.90
N GLY A 169 2.38 -2.57 7.60
CA GLY A 169 3.80 -2.94 7.54
C GLY A 169 4.49 -2.47 6.25
N SER A 170 3.75 -2.31 5.15
CA SER A 170 4.28 -1.88 3.85
C SER A 170 4.40 -0.36 3.72
N ARG A 171 4.54 0.39 4.81
CA ARG A 171 4.92 1.81 4.79
C ARG A 171 6.41 2.05 5.10
N PRO A 172 7.38 1.36 4.49
CA PRO A 172 8.80 1.62 4.77
C PRO A 172 9.32 2.92 4.13
N ASN A 173 8.52 3.55 3.25
CA ASN A 173 8.92 4.73 2.47
C ASN A 173 8.14 6.01 2.82
N GLU A 174 7.33 6.02 3.89
CA GLU A 174 7.16 7.30 4.61
C GLU A 174 8.54 7.59 5.20
N GLN A 175 9.41 8.23 4.40
CA GLN A 175 10.62 8.86 4.90
C GLN A 175 10.23 9.53 6.21
N PRO A 176 10.97 9.30 7.32
CA PRO A 176 10.68 10.00 8.57
C PRO A 176 10.46 11.45 8.19
N ILE A 177 9.25 11.96 8.39
CA ILE A 177 8.89 13.32 7.99
C ILE A 177 9.98 14.17 8.61
N ASP A 178 10.91 14.67 7.79
CA ASP A 178 12.06 15.41 8.31
C ASP A 178 11.44 16.57 9.08
N PRO A 179 11.53 16.60 10.42
CA PRO A 179 10.86 17.62 11.21
C PRO A 179 11.39 19.01 10.85
N HIS A 180 12.53 19.07 10.15
CA HIS A 180 13.20 20.27 9.69
C HIS A 180 13.04 20.53 8.18
N LEU A 181 12.16 19.83 7.46
CA LEU A 181 11.99 20.02 6.01
C LEU A 181 11.66 21.49 5.65
N ALA A 182 10.79 22.12 6.45
CA ALA A 182 10.45 23.54 6.28
C ALA A 182 11.66 24.46 6.49
N GLU A 183 12.51 24.13 7.47
CA GLU A 183 13.73 24.88 7.76
C GLU A 183 14.77 24.71 6.65
N ARG A 184 15.00 23.50 6.15
CA ARG A 184 15.90 23.27 5.00
C ARG A 184 15.45 24.01 3.75
N ARG A 185 14.15 24.01 3.45
CA ARG A 185 13.59 24.77 2.32
C ARG A 185 13.83 26.27 2.48
N ARG A 186 13.68 26.79 3.69
CA ARG A 186 13.98 28.19 4.00
C ARG A 186 15.47 28.50 3.80
N VAL A 187 16.36 27.67 4.35
CA VAL A 187 17.82 27.87 4.20
C VAL A 187 18.24 27.81 2.74
N ARG A 188 17.68 26.87 1.96
CA ARG A 188 17.91 26.79 0.52
C ARG A 188 17.47 28.06 -0.21
N ALA A 189 16.25 28.52 0.04
CA ALA A 189 15.75 29.75 -0.57
C ALA A 189 16.59 30.99 -0.19
N GLU A 190 17.06 31.05 1.06
CA GLU A 190 17.98 32.10 1.50
C GLU A 190 19.33 32.02 0.78
N LEU A 191 19.94 30.83 0.68
CA LEU A 191 21.21 30.61 -0.05
C LEU A 191 21.08 30.94 -1.55
N ASP A 192 19.97 30.57 -2.18
CA ASP A 192 19.67 30.91 -3.57
C ASP A 192 19.49 32.43 -3.73
N GLY A 193 18.86 33.09 -2.75
CA GLY A 193 18.76 34.56 -2.70
C GLY A 193 20.12 35.25 -2.58
N LEU A 194 21.07 34.67 -1.83
CA LEU A 194 22.42 35.23 -1.69
C LEU A 194 23.19 35.22 -3.02
N LYS A 195 22.92 34.28 -3.93
CA LYS A 195 23.53 34.26 -5.28
C LYS A 195 23.06 35.43 -6.15
N ILE A 196 21.89 35.99 -5.88
CA ILE A 196 21.25 37.03 -6.69
C ILE A 196 21.60 38.44 -6.17
N THR A 197 21.89 38.59 -4.87
CA THR A 197 22.21 39.89 -4.28
C THR A 197 23.61 40.37 -4.69
N ALA A 198 23.68 41.55 -5.30
CA ALA A 198 24.93 42.18 -5.71
C ALA A 198 25.78 42.62 -4.48
N PRO A 199 27.12 42.51 -4.55
CA PRO A 199 27.87 41.99 -5.69
C PRO A 199 27.84 40.46 -5.73
N THR A 200 27.51 39.90 -6.89
CA THR A 200 27.47 38.45 -7.06
C THR A 200 28.89 37.88 -7.10
N LEU A 201 29.08 36.64 -6.65
CA LEU A 201 30.39 35.97 -6.70
C LEU A 201 30.98 36.02 -8.12
N ASP A 202 30.14 35.86 -9.14
CA ASP A 202 30.53 35.91 -10.55
C ASP A 202 30.95 37.32 -11.00
N GLU A 203 30.31 38.38 -10.48
CA GLU A 203 30.73 39.76 -10.73
C GLU A 203 32.10 40.05 -10.13
N VAL A 204 32.36 39.63 -8.89
CA VAL A 204 33.66 39.86 -8.24
C VAL A 204 34.75 39.03 -8.91
N LYS A 205 34.47 37.77 -9.26
CA LYS A 205 35.41 36.93 -10.04
C LYS A 205 35.71 37.53 -11.41
N ARG A 206 34.70 38.05 -12.11
CA ARG A 206 34.87 38.74 -13.40
C ARG A 206 35.69 40.01 -13.25
N ALA A 207 35.38 40.85 -12.27
CA ALA A 207 36.14 42.07 -11.98
C ALA A 207 37.62 41.75 -11.67
N ALA A 208 37.89 40.69 -10.91
CA ALA A 208 39.25 40.23 -10.61
C ALA A 208 39.98 39.62 -11.82
N ALA A 209 39.25 39.04 -12.78
CA ALA A 209 39.80 38.47 -14.01
C ALA A 209 40.08 39.52 -15.08
N GLU A 210 39.29 40.59 -15.13
CA GLU A 210 39.43 41.69 -16.09
C GLU A 210 40.55 42.68 -15.72
N MET A 211 41.16 42.56 -14.53
CA MET A 211 42.29 43.39 -14.15
C MET A 211 43.57 42.97 -14.90
N PRO A 212 44.13 43.84 -15.77
CA PRO A 212 45.35 43.55 -16.51
C PRO A 212 46.56 43.54 -15.56
N GLU A 213 47.19 42.37 -15.37
CA GLU A 213 48.29 42.20 -14.41
C GLU A 213 49.53 43.03 -14.77
N ASP A 214 49.73 43.38 -16.04
CA ASP A 214 50.83 44.21 -16.53
C ASP A 214 50.77 45.67 -16.03
N GLN A 215 49.59 46.14 -15.61
CA GLN A 215 49.37 47.52 -15.13
C GLN A 215 49.44 47.63 -13.61
N LEU A 216 49.63 46.53 -12.90
CA LEU A 216 49.61 46.47 -11.44
C LEU A 216 51.04 46.48 -10.86
N THR A 217 51.21 47.19 -9.75
CA THR A 217 52.42 47.08 -8.93
C THR A 217 52.54 45.67 -8.34
N ASP A 218 53.74 45.26 -7.93
CA ASP A 218 53.94 43.93 -7.33
C ASP A 218 53.09 43.72 -6.06
N GLU A 219 52.88 44.78 -5.27
CA GLU A 219 51.97 44.78 -4.11
C GLU A 219 50.51 44.55 -4.53
N GLN A 220 50.05 45.22 -5.60
CA GLN A 220 48.70 45.05 -6.14
C GLN A 220 48.48 43.65 -6.74
N LYS A 221 49.49 43.09 -7.41
CA LYS A 221 49.44 41.70 -7.91
C LYS A 221 49.30 40.71 -6.77
N GLN A 222 50.08 40.89 -5.70
CA GLN A 222 49.97 40.05 -4.51
C GLN A 222 48.59 40.19 -3.85
N ALA A 223 48.07 41.42 -3.75
CA ALA A 223 46.73 41.66 -3.23
C ALA A 223 45.64 40.99 -4.09
N LEU A 224 45.69 41.14 -5.42
CA LEU A 224 44.75 40.49 -6.35
C LEU A 224 44.82 38.96 -6.27
N GLY A 225 46.02 38.39 -6.12
CA GLY A 225 46.21 36.95 -5.89
C GLY A 225 45.54 36.48 -4.59
N ASN A 226 45.69 37.24 -3.50
CA ASN A 226 45.01 36.96 -2.23
C ASN A 226 43.49 37.06 -2.37
N ILE A 227 42.99 38.04 -3.13
CA ILE A 227 41.56 38.20 -3.41
C ILE A 227 41.01 36.98 -4.16
N ARG A 228 41.69 36.55 -5.23
CA ARG A 228 41.29 35.35 -6.01
C ARG A 228 41.22 34.10 -5.13
N ALA A 229 42.23 33.86 -4.30
CA ALA A 229 42.25 32.72 -3.37
C ALA A 229 41.09 32.75 -2.36
N ARG A 230 40.72 33.95 -1.87
CA ARG A 230 39.55 34.13 -1.00
C ARG A 230 38.25 33.87 -1.75
N LEU A 231 38.11 34.34 -2.99
CA LEU A 231 36.92 34.09 -3.82
C LEU A 231 36.67 32.60 -4.08
N ASP A 232 37.72 31.80 -4.24
CA ASP A 232 37.58 30.34 -4.37
C ASP A 232 37.16 29.68 -3.06
N THR A 233 37.65 30.18 -1.92
CA THR A 233 37.21 29.74 -0.59
C THR A 233 35.72 30.05 -0.37
N VAL A 234 35.27 31.25 -0.77
CA VAL A 234 33.86 31.66 -0.73
C VAL A 234 33.01 30.74 -1.61
N ALA A 235 33.44 30.46 -2.84
CA ALA A 235 32.74 29.56 -3.76
C ALA A 235 32.56 28.16 -3.16
N ALA A 236 33.63 27.58 -2.59
CA ALA A 236 33.59 26.27 -1.95
C ALA A 236 32.63 26.23 -0.75
N ALA A 237 32.56 27.31 0.04
CA ALA A 237 31.64 27.42 1.15
C ALA A 237 30.16 27.42 0.70
N PHE A 238 29.84 28.14 -0.38
CA PHE A 238 28.50 28.15 -0.98
C PHE A 238 28.09 26.77 -1.52
N ASP A 239 28.98 26.10 -2.25
CA ASP A 239 28.71 24.78 -2.81
C ASP A 239 28.52 23.74 -1.70
N THR A 240 29.33 23.83 -0.63
CA THR A 240 29.19 22.96 0.55
C THR A 240 27.86 23.20 1.25
N ALA A 241 27.45 24.47 1.41
CA ALA A 241 26.17 24.81 2.03
C ALA A 241 24.97 24.31 1.23
N LEU A 242 25.01 24.43 -0.10
CA LEU A 242 23.96 23.90 -0.97
C LEU A 242 23.87 22.38 -0.93
N LYS A 243 25.01 21.69 -1.06
CA LYS A 243 25.04 20.22 -0.96
C LYS A 243 24.53 19.73 0.39
N THR A 244 24.90 20.40 1.48
CA THR A 244 24.45 20.05 2.84
C THR A 244 22.95 20.31 3.02
N ALA A 245 22.42 21.37 2.42
CA ALA A 245 20.98 21.67 2.46
C ALA A 245 20.13 20.72 1.60
N GLU A 246 20.70 20.17 0.53
CA GLU A 246 20.05 19.18 -0.34
C GLU A 246 20.10 17.76 0.21
N ASP A 247 21.08 17.45 1.06
CA ASP A 247 21.21 16.14 1.69
C ASP A 247 20.18 15.96 2.82
N PRO A 248 19.17 15.08 2.68
CA PRO A 248 18.19 14.82 3.73
C PRO A 248 18.81 14.11 4.95
N ALA A 249 19.99 13.49 4.80
CA ALA A 249 20.69 12.83 5.89
C ALA A 249 21.57 13.78 6.71
N ALA A 250 21.90 14.97 6.20
CA ALA A 250 22.75 15.92 6.90
C ALA A 250 22.03 16.47 8.16
N PRO A 251 22.67 16.55 9.34
CA PRO A 251 22.03 17.11 10.52
C PRO A 251 21.70 18.60 10.34
N ILE A 252 20.59 19.07 10.92
CA ILE A 252 20.11 20.46 10.73
C ILE A 252 21.12 21.50 11.24
N ASP A 253 21.89 21.18 12.26
CA ASP A 253 22.94 22.06 12.77
C ASP A 253 24.07 22.25 11.75
N ALA A 254 24.41 21.21 10.97
CA ALA A 254 25.37 21.35 9.87
C ALA A 254 24.84 22.32 8.80
N VAL A 255 23.55 22.22 8.44
CA VAL A 255 22.89 23.15 7.50
C VAL A 255 22.96 24.60 8.01
N ARG A 256 22.72 24.81 9.31
CA ARG A 256 22.81 26.15 9.94
C ARG A 256 24.24 26.69 9.95
N THR A 257 25.22 25.85 10.30
CA THR A 257 26.64 26.23 10.31
C THR A 257 27.12 26.58 8.91
N THR A 258 26.78 25.78 7.90
CA THR A 258 27.17 26.06 6.51
C THR A 258 26.48 27.30 5.96
N ARG A 259 25.22 27.56 6.35
CA ARG A 259 24.55 28.83 6.02
C ARG A 259 25.26 30.03 6.64
N ALA A 260 25.60 29.96 7.92
CA ALA A 260 26.31 31.05 8.60
C ALA A 260 27.67 31.33 7.95
N ALA A 261 28.40 30.28 7.57
CA ALA A 261 29.65 30.40 6.82
C ALA A 261 29.46 31.06 5.45
N ALA A 262 28.43 30.66 4.69
CA ALA A 262 28.10 31.28 3.41
C ALA A 262 27.72 32.77 3.55
N GLY A 263 26.98 33.13 4.61
CA GLY A 263 26.65 34.54 4.90
C GLY A 263 27.88 35.38 5.26
N GLN A 264 28.80 34.84 6.06
CA GLN A 264 30.08 35.51 6.34
C GLN A 264 30.93 35.67 5.08
N ALA A 265 30.96 34.64 4.23
CA ALA A 265 31.66 34.62 2.96
C ALA A 265 31.06 35.63 1.95
N GLN A 266 29.75 35.89 2.00
CA GLN A 266 29.14 36.95 1.19
C GLN A 266 29.51 38.34 1.68
N ALA A 267 29.59 38.55 3.00
CA ALA A 267 29.98 39.84 3.56
C ALA A 267 31.39 40.27 3.14
N THR A 268 32.30 39.31 2.88
CA THR A 268 33.63 39.63 2.36
C THR A 268 33.61 40.05 0.89
N LEU A 269 32.67 39.55 0.05
CA LEU A 269 32.61 39.89 -1.37
C LEU A 269 32.47 41.39 -1.64
N ALA A 270 31.69 42.10 -0.83
CA ALA A 270 31.55 43.56 -0.97
C ALA A 270 32.84 44.31 -0.66
N ALA A 271 33.60 43.86 0.34
CA ALA A 271 34.90 44.43 0.68
C ALA A 271 35.93 44.15 -0.41
N GLU A 272 35.95 42.92 -0.96
CA GLU A 272 36.87 42.54 -2.03
C GLU A 272 36.56 43.26 -3.34
N LEU A 273 35.28 43.44 -3.70
CA LEU A 273 34.91 44.23 -4.88
C LEU A 273 35.39 45.68 -4.76
N LYS A 274 35.17 46.30 -3.60
CA LYS A 274 35.65 47.66 -3.33
C LYS A 274 37.18 47.75 -3.43
N ALA A 275 37.90 46.75 -2.90
CA ALA A 275 39.35 46.70 -3.02
C ALA A 275 39.81 46.57 -4.48
N ILE A 276 39.13 45.76 -5.29
CA ILE A 276 39.39 45.64 -6.74
C ILE A 276 39.15 46.98 -7.45
N GLU A 277 38.07 47.69 -7.11
CA GLU A 277 37.75 49.01 -7.69
C GLU A 277 38.80 50.06 -7.34
N GLU A 278 39.33 50.07 -6.11
CA GLU A 278 40.39 50.97 -5.67
C GLU A 278 41.75 50.69 -6.35
N MET A 279 41.99 49.45 -6.79
CA MET A 279 43.20 49.09 -7.52
C MET A 279 43.15 49.47 -9.01
N LYS A 280 41.99 49.85 -9.56
CA LYS A 280 41.90 50.26 -10.97
C LYS A 280 42.71 51.56 -11.17
N PRO A 281 43.64 51.59 -12.15
CA PRO A 281 44.40 52.80 -12.45
C PRO A 281 43.43 53.93 -12.83
N ARG A 282 43.57 55.09 -12.19
CA ARG A 282 42.78 56.26 -12.55
C ARG A 282 43.20 56.72 -13.95
N PRO A 283 42.25 56.96 -14.86
CA PRO A 283 42.53 57.45 -16.21
C PRO A 283 43.16 58.84 -16.21
#